data_AF-A0A381EEE7-F1
#
_entry.id   AF-A0A381EEE7-F1
#
_cell.length_a   1.000
_cell.length_b   1.000
_cell.length_c   1.000
_cell.angle_alpha   90.00
_cell.angle_beta   90.00
_cell.angle_gamma   90.00
#
_symmetry.space_group_name_H-M   'P 1'
#
loop_
_entity.id
_entity.type
_entity.pdbx_description
1 polymer ?
#
loop_
_entity_poly.entity_id
_entity_poly.type
_entity_poly.pdbx_seq_one_letter_code
_entity_poly.pdbx_strand_id
1 'polypeptide(L)'
;MVLYDAISKRALSVLEVKNETIERYRQEVAALQERDVVIQSIIYDGRSGLLQAFPGILVQMCQFHQIKIIVRYLSKKPKSEAARELRALTLTLTGSTVK
;
A
#
# COMPACT_ATOMS: atom_id res chain seq x y z
N MET A 1 -9.41 -4.27 10.21
CA MET A 1 -9.21 -3.41 9.04
C MET A 1 -9.26 -1.97 9.49
N VAL A 2 -8.27 -1.17 9.11
CA VAL A 2 -8.17 0.25 9.48
C VAL A 2 -8.00 1.04 8.20
N LEU A 3 -8.86 2.02 7.97
CA LEU A 3 -8.65 3.04 6.94
C LEU A 3 -8.11 4.28 7.65
N TYR A 4 -6.99 4.79 7.16
CA TYR A 4 -6.24 5.86 7.82
C TYR A 4 -5.97 6.98 6.83
N ASP A 5 -6.26 8.20 7.23
CA ASP A 5 -5.90 9.38 6.45
C ASP A 5 -4.44 9.74 6.70
N ALA A 6 -3.62 9.58 5.67
CA ALA A 6 -2.21 9.91 5.71
C ALA A 6 -1.93 11.42 5.88
N ILE A 7 -2.88 12.30 5.53
CA ILE A 7 -2.72 13.75 5.63
C ILE A 7 -3.05 14.22 7.04
N SER A 8 -4.28 14.01 7.52
CA SER A 8 -4.70 14.45 8.86
C SER A 8 -4.15 13.59 10.00
N LYS A 9 -3.53 12.44 9.69
CA LYS A 9 -3.01 11.47 10.65
C LYS A 9 -4.08 10.85 11.55
N ARG A 10 -5.31 10.70 11.04
CA ARG A 10 -6.45 10.15 11.79
C ARG A 10 -6.96 8.86 11.17
N ALA A 11 -7.43 7.96 12.04
CA ALA A 11 -8.21 6.81 11.57
C ALA A 11 -9.57 7.30 11.06
N LEU A 12 -9.91 6.92 9.83
CA LEU A 12 -11.20 7.18 9.19
C LEU A 12 -12.22 6.09 9.53
N SER A 13 -11.76 4.84 9.64
CA SER A 13 -12.55 3.73 10.17
C SER A 13 -11.66 2.68 10.85
N VAL A 14 -12.20 2.04 11.87
CA VAL A 14 -11.56 0.93 12.61
C VAL A 14 -12.61 -0.17 12.77
N LEU A 15 -12.35 -1.32 12.17
CA LEU A 15 -13.28 -2.43 12.15
C LEU A 15 -12.55 -3.73 12.46
N GLU A 16 -13.07 -4.47 13.44
CA GLU A 16 -12.72 -5.87 13.59
C GLU A 16 -13.45 -6.67 12.51
N VAL A 17 -12.70 -7.42 11.71
CA VAL A 17 -13.25 -8.23 10.63
C VAL A 17 -12.68 -9.64 10.74
N LYS A 18 -13.55 -10.65 10.66
CA LYS A 18 -13.13 -12.05 10.66
C LYS A 18 -12.24 -12.38 9.47
N ASN A 19 -12.66 -11.90 8.29
CA ASN A 19 -11.90 -11.98 7.07
C ASN A 19 -11.90 -10.60 6.43
N GLU A 20 -10.71 -10.11 6.14
CA GLU A 20 -10.56 -8.98 5.24
C GLU A 20 -10.87 -9.46 3.82
N THR A 21 -11.69 -8.74 3.07
CA THR A 21 -12.12 -9.09 1.71
C THR A 21 -12.12 -7.85 0.83
N ILE A 22 -11.95 -8.02 -0.49
CA ILE A 22 -12.00 -6.91 -1.46
C ILE A 22 -13.34 -6.17 -1.36
N GLU A 23 -14.43 -6.92 -1.20
CA GLU A 23 -15.76 -6.35 -1.09
C GLU A 23 -15.89 -5.45 0.14
N ARG A 24 -15.28 -5.84 1.27
CA ARG A 24 -15.28 -5.00 2.47
C ARG A 24 -14.52 -3.70 2.24
N TYR A 25 -13.40 -3.74 1.52
CA TYR A 25 -12.69 -2.52 1.14
C TYR A 25 -13.54 -1.61 0.25
N ARG A 26 -14.28 -2.16 -0.73
CA ARG A 26 -15.19 -1.38 -1.57
C ARG A 26 -16.29 -0.70 -0.75
N GLN A 27 -16.89 -1.44 0.19
CA GLN A 27 -17.92 -0.91 1.08
C GLN A 27 -17.39 0.28 1.91
N GLU A 28 -16.21 0.15 2.51
CA GLU A 28 -15.63 1.25 3.31
C GLU A 28 -15.25 2.46 2.46
N VAL A 29 -14.71 2.24 1.26
CA VAL A 29 -14.37 3.32 0.32
C VAL A 29 -15.62 4.05 -0.15
N ALA A 30 -16.69 3.32 -0.51
CA ALA A 30 -17.98 3.91 -0.86
C ALA A 30 -18.56 4.72 0.30
N ALA A 31 -18.54 4.17 1.53
CA ALA A 31 -19.01 4.87 2.71
C ALA A 31 -18.19 6.15 3.04
N LEU A 32 -16.93 6.22 2.62
CA LEU A 32 -16.14 7.46 2.72
C LEU A 32 -16.59 8.48 1.66
N GLN A 33 -16.80 8.04 0.42
CA GLN A 33 -17.25 8.90 -0.67
C GLN A 33 -18.66 9.46 -0.43
N GLU A 34 -19.56 8.67 0.17
CA GLU A 34 -20.90 9.12 0.60
C GLU A 34 -20.86 10.21 1.68
N ARG A 35 -19.74 10.34 2.40
CA ARG A 35 -19.49 11.40 3.38
C ARG A 35 -18.69 12.57 2.78
N ASP A 36 -18.70 12.69 1.45
CA ASP A 36 -17.97 13.70 0.68
C ASP A 36 -16.44 13.66 0.86
N VAL A 37 -15.88 12.51 1.26
CA VAL A 37 -14.42 12.34 1.34
C VAL A 37 -13.85 12.09 -0.06
N VAL A 38 -13.01 13.02 -0.52
CA VAL A 38 -12.28 12.90 -1.78
C VAL A 38 -11.03 12.04 -1.57
N ILE A 39 -11.04 10.82 -2.12
CA ILE A 39 -9.92 9.89 -2.03
C ILE A 39 -8.98 10.11 -3.24
N GLN A 40 -7.84 10.75 -2.99
CA GLN A 40 -6.83 11.01 -4.03
C GLN A 40 -6.08 9.73 -4.44
N SER A 41 -5.75 8.90 -3.44
CA SER A 41 -5.03 7.64 -3.64
C SER A 41 -5.25 6.69 -2.47
N ILE A 42 -4.98 5.41 -2.69
CA ILE A 42 -5.04 4.36 -1.67
C ILE A 42 -3.68 3.69 -1.59
N ILE A 43 -3.10 3.65 -0.39
CA ILE A 43 -1.87 2.92 -0.08
C ILE A 43 -2.24 1.68 0.73
N TYR A 44 -1.83 0.50 0.28
CA TYR A 44 -2.19 -0.78 0.92
C TYR A 44 -0.99 -1.69 1.18
N ASP A 45 -1.13 -2.65 2.08
CA ASP A 45 0.00 -3.45 2.58
C ASP A 45 0.41 -4.65 1.73
N GLY A 46 -0.37 -5.01 0.69
CA GLY A 46 -0.01 -6.09 -0.23
C GLY A 46 -1.04 -7.18 -0.49
N ARG A 47 -2.34 -6.95 -0.25
CA ARG A 47 -3.39 -7.91 -0.58
C ARG A 47 -3.60 -8.06 -2.11
N SER A 48 -3.57 -9.29 -2.60
CA SER A 48 -3.87 -9.60 -4.01
C SER A 48 -5.29 -9.16 -4.39
N GLY A 49 -5.44 -8.60 -5.59
CA GLY A 49 -6.73 -8.15 -6.13
C GLY A 49 -7.15 -6.73 -5.75
N LEU A 50 -6.45 -6.07 -4.81
CA LEU A 50 -6.81 -4.71 -4.38
C LEU A 50 -6.53 -3.66 -5.47
N LEU A 51 -5.50 -3.85 -6.26
CA LEU A 51 -5.11 -2.94 -7.34
C LEU A 51 -6.20 -2.85 -8.44
N GLN A 52 -6.89 -3.96 -8.72
CA GLN A 52 -8.00 -4.00 -9.67
C GLN A 52 -9.35 -3.58 -9.05
N ALA A 53 -9.41 -3.41 -7.72
CA ALA A 53 -10.67 -3.20 -7.02
C ALA A 53 -11.22 -1.78 -7.14
N PHE A 54 -10.37 -0.80 -7.47
CA PHE A 54 -10.68 0.63 -7.46
C PHE A 54 -10.33 1.32 -8.78
N PRO A 55 -11.08 1.04 -9.86
CA PRO A 55 -10.88 1.76 -11.12
C PRO A 55 -11.12 3.27 -10.89
N GLY A 56 -10.18 4.10 -11.36
CA GLY A 56 -10.26 5.56 -11.23
C GLY A 56 -9.66 6.14 -9.96
N ILE A 57 -9.19 5.33 -9.02
CA ILE A 57 -8.40 5.78 -7.86
C ILE A 57 -6.97 5.27 -8.02
N LEU A 58 -5.97 6.12 -7.76
CA LEU A 58 -4.58 5.69 -7.76
C LEU A 58 -4.34 4.73 -6.58
N VAL A 59 -4.01 3.47 -6.88
CA VAL A 59 -3.73 2.46 -5.87
C VAL A 59 -2.27 2.06 -5.92
N GLN A 60 -1.58 2.13 -4.79
CA GLN A 60 -0.18 1.77 -4.66
C GLN A 60 0.04 0.85 -3.47
N MET A 61 0.92 -0.15 -3.61
CA MET A 61 1.40 -0.89 -2.46
C MET A 61 2.33 -0.01 -1.62
N CYS A 62 2.24 -0.07 -0.30
CA CYS A 62 3.10 0.66 0.62
C CYS A 62 4.59 0.36 0.35
N GLN A 63 5.38 1.41 0.11
CA GLN A 63 6.81 1.29 -0.21
C GLN A 63 7.61 0.53 0.86
N PHE A 64 7.24 0.65 2.14
CA PHE A 64 7.89 -0.09 3.22
C PHE A 64 7.59 -1.59 3.14
N HIS A 65 6.37 -1.96 2.78
CA HIS A 65 5.99 -3.35 2.52
C HIS A 65 6.67 -3.89 1.26
N GLN A 66 6.78 -3.08 0.20
CA GLN A 66 7.54 -3.44 -1.01
C GLN A 66 9.01 -3.73 -0.68
N ILE A 67 9.68 -2.84 0.05
CA ILE A 67 11.06 -3.04 0.50
C ILE A 67 11.19 -4.32 1.32
N LYS A 68 10.28 -4.54 2.28
CA LYS A 68 10.29 -5.74 3.12
C LYS A 68 10.16 -7.03 2.30
N ILE A 69 9.30 -7.04 1.27
CA ILE A 69 9.16 -8.19 0.37
C ILE A 69 10.45 -8.44 -0.40
N ILE A 70 11.01 -7.42 -1.05
CA ILE A 70 12.21 -7.58 -1.89
C ILE A 70 13.40 -8.02 -1.02
N VAL A 71 13.64 -7.36 0.11
CA VAL A 71 14.74 -7.69 1.03
C VAL A 71 14.58 -9.08 1.64
N ARG A 72 13.35 -9.58 1.83
CA ARG A 72 13.10 -10.96 2.31
C ARG A 72 13.58 -12.00 1.31
N TYR A 73 13.38 -11.78 0.01
CA TYR A 73 13.77 -12.73 -1.04
C TYR A 73 15.21 -12.54 -1.52
N LEU A 74 15.81 -11.39 -1.29
CA LEU A 74 17.23 -11.17 -1.56
C LEU A 74 18.12 -11.75 -0.46
N SER A 75 19.22 -12.36 -0.86
CA SER A 75 20.29 -12.73 0.08
C SER A 75 20.84 -11.49 0.78
N LYS A 76 21.15 -11.59 2.08
CA LYS A 76 21.75 -10.46 2.85
C LYS A 76 23.06 -9.96 2.23
N LYS A 77 23.83 -10.84 1.58
CA LYS A 77 25.05 -10.55 0.82
C LYS A 77 24.93 -11.13 -0.59
N PRO A 78 24.20 -10.46 -1.50
CA PRO A 78 23.99 -10.97 -2.85
C PRO A 78 25.31 -11.00 -3.61
N LYS A 79 25.64 -12.15 -4.21
CA LYS A 79 26.86 -12.31 -5.02
C LYS A 79 26.67 -11.80 -6.45
N SER A 80 25.47 -11.91 -7.00
CA SER A 80 25.17 -11.41 -8.35
C SER A 80 25.03 -9.89 -8.37
N GLU A 81 25.48 -9.30 -9.46
CA GLU A 81 25.37 -7.86 -9.73
C GLU A 81 23.90 -7.41 -9.76
N ALA A 82 23.05 -8.12 -10.52
CA ALA A 82 21.63 -7.82 -10.60
C ALA A 82 20.93 -7.77 -9.23
N ALA A 83 21.28 -8.67 -8.30
CA ALA A 83 20.69 -8.65 -6.95
C ALA A 83 21.24 -7.50 -6.08
N ARG A 84 22.50 -7.09 -6.28
CA ARG A 84 23.06 -5.90 -5.64
C ARG A 84 22.39 -4.62 -6.15
N GLU A 85 22.18 -4.52 -7.45
CA GLU A 85 21.50 -3.38 -8.09
C GLU A 85 20.03 -3.30 -7.67
N LEU A 86 19.29 -4.41 -7.71
CA LEU A 86 17.91 -4.45 -7.24
C LEU A 86 17.82 -4.04 -5.77
N ARG A 87 18.75 -4.50 -4.92
CA ARG A 87 18.80 -4.07 -3.53
C ARG A 87 19.06 -2.57 -3.40
N ALA A 88 20.00 -2.03 -4.17
CA ALA A 88 20.31 -0.59 -4.16
C ALA A 88 19.08 0.23 -4.58
N LEU A 89 18.42 -0.14 -5.68
CA LEU A 89 17.20 0.50 -6.17
C LEU A 89 16.05 0.40 -5.16
N THR A 90 15.87 -0.77 -4.53
CA THR A 90 14.83 -0.96 -3.52
C THR A 90 14.99 0.01 -2.35
N LEU A 91 16.22 0.24 -1.92
CA LEU A 91 16.52 1.16 -0.81
C LEU A 91 16.32 2.64 -1.16
N THR A 92 16.21 2.99 -2.44
CA THR A 92 15.86 4.37 -2.84
C THR A 92 14.37 4.66 -2.74
N LEU A 93 13.50 3.64 -2.71
CA LEU A 93 12.03 3.81 -2.73
C LEU A 93 11.52 4.78 -1.65
N THR A 94 12.11 4.77 -0.45
CA THR A 94 11.70 5.67 0.64
C THR A 94 12.10 7.14 0.47
N GLY A 95 13.01 7.44 -0.46
CA GLY A 95 13.46 8.81 -0.77
C GLY A 95 12.90 9.37 -2.08
N SER A 96 12.21 8.56 -2.87
CA SER A 96 11.77 8.90 -4.23
C SER A 96 10.46 9.68 -4.31
N THR A 97 9.90 10.14 -3.20
CA THR A 97 8.78 11.09 -3.22
C THR A 97 9.23 12.39 -3.88
N VAL A 98 8.70 12.65 -5.07
CA VAL A 98 8.81 13.95 -5.74
C VAL A 98 8.21 15.00 -4.80
N LYS A 99 9.02 16.01 -4.45
CA LYS A 99 8.56 17.20 -3.71
C LYS A 99 7.65 18.06 -4.59
#